data_AF-A0A7J7QU72-F1
#
_entry.id   AF-A0A7J7QU72-F1
#
_cell.length_a   1.000
_cell.length_b   1.000
_cell.length_c   1.000
_cell.angle_alpha   90.00
_cell.angle_beta   90.00
_cell.angle_gamma   90.00
#
_symmetry.space_group_name_H-M   'P 1'
#
loop_
_entity.id
_entity.type
_entity.pdbx_description
1 polymer ?
#
loop_
_entity_poly.entity_id
_entity_poly.type
_entity_poly.pdbx_seq_one_letter_code
_entity_poly.pdbx_strand_id
1 'polypeptide(L)'
;MTFRNTPSWKVIYLIRNPRDILVSGYFFWIISKFVKRPESLEQYFEWFTQGHVAFGSWFDHTRGWMSLRGQENVLIVSYEELKQDTRSVVQKICRFLGKKLEPEELNSLLKHSSFQVMKENKMSNYTLLRGWLIEDKNGSLMRKGISGDWKNHFTVAQAEVFDRIFREKMAGLPPELFPWE
;
A
#
# COMPACT_ATOMS: atom_id res chain seq x y z
N MET A 1 4.64 -22.10 0.07
CA MET A 1 5.85 -21.85 -0.74
C MET A 1 6.99 -21.51 0.22
N THR A 2 7.90 -22.44 0.49
CA THR A 2 9.06 -22.18 1.37
C THR A 2 10.23 -21.72 0.50
N PHE A 3 10.62 -20.45 0.61
CA PHE A 3 11.80 -19.89 -0.06
C PHE A 3 13.06 -20.53 0.54
N ARG A 4 13.55 -21.62 -0.06
CA ARG A 4 14.69 -22.42 0.46
C ARG A 4 16.07 -21.99 -0.02
N ASN A 5 16.21 -20.85 -0.68
CA ASN A 5 17.49 -20.21 -0.99
C ASN A 5 17.22 -18.71 -1.16
N THR A 6 17.74 -17.85 -0.26
CA THR A 6 17.63 -16.39 -0.42
C THR A 6 18.51 -15.94 -1.59
N PRO A 7 17.94 -15.39 -2.66
CA PRO A 7 18.74 -14.86 -3.74
C PRO A 7 19.49 -13.58 -3.32
N SER A 8 20.55 -13.21 -4.04
CA SER A 8 21.33 -11.99 -3.83
C SER A 8 20.58 -10.68 -4.12
N TRP A 9 19.27 -10.73 -4.36
CA TRP A 9 18.46 -9.56 -4.69
C TRP A 9 18.01 -8.86 -3.42
N LYS A 10 18.09 -7.53 -3.44
CA LYS A 10 17.52 -6.67 -2.40
C LYS A 10 16.03 -6.46 -2.70
N VAL A 11 15.20 -6.61 -1.69
CA VAL A 11 13.75 -6.42 -1.77
C VAL A 11 13.31 -5.31 -0.83
N ILE A 12 12.49 -4.39 -1.32
CA ILE A 12 11.81 -3.38 -0.50
C ILE A 12 10.33 -3.72 -0.49
N TYR A 13 9.80 -4.03 0.69
CA TYR A 13 8.40 -4.32 0.91
C TYR A 13 7.72 -3.11 1.57
N LEU A 14 6.70 -2.57 0.90
CA LEU A 14 5.87 -1.49 1.43
C LEU A 14 4.57 -2.05 1.99
N ILE A 15 4.32 -1.80 3.27
CA ILE A 15 3.04 -2.10 3.92
C ILE A 15 2.24 -0.81 4.13
N ARG A 16 0.92 -0.93 4.25
CA ARG A 16 0.01 0.19 4.55
C ARG A 16 -1.17 -0.33 5.38
N ASN A 17 -1.81 0.55 6.14
CA ASN A 17 -3.05 0.23 6.86
C ASN A 17 -4.07 -0.43 5.91
N PRO A 18 -4.51 -1.68 6.20
CA PRO A 18 -5.35 -2.42 5.28
C PRO A 18 -6.74 -1.81 5.09
N ARG A 19 -7.22 -0.98 6.02
CA ARG A 19 -8.48 -0.23 5.87
C ARG A 19 -8.36 0.81 4.76
N ASP A 20 -7.24 1.51 4.67
CA ASP A 20 -6.96 2.44 3.56
C ASP A 20 -6.68 1.72 2.24
N ILE A 21 -6.04 0.54 2.29
CA ILE A 21 -5.87 -0.31 1.11
C ILE A 21 -7.23 -0.74 0.56
N LEU A 22 -8.16 -1.14 1.42
CA LEU A 22 -9.52 -1.53 1.03
C LEU A 22 -10.22 -0.38 0.30
N VAL A 23 -10.24 0.81 0.89
CA VAL A 23 -10.85 2.00 0.25
C VAL A 23 -10.17 2.31 -1.08
N SER A 24 -8.84 2.31 -1.12
CA SER A 24 -8.09 2.56 -2.37
C SER A 24 -8.39 1.51 -3.44
N GLY A 25 -8.49 0.24 -3.05
CA GLY A 25 -8.81 -0.88 -3.92
C GLY A 25 -10.23 -0.77 -4.48
N TYR A 26 -11.22 -0.43 -3.66
CA TYR A 26 -12.59 -0.20 -4.12
C TYR A 26 -12.63 0.83 -5.25
N PHE A 27 -12.07 2.02 -5.03
CA PHE A 27 -12.03 3.08 -6.06
C PHE A 27 -11.19 2.69 -7.29
N PHE A 28 -10.17 1.84 -7.14
CA PHE A 28 -9.39 1.32 -8.25
C PHE A 28 -10.20 0.35 -9.11
N TRP A 29 -10.89 -0.62 -8.49
CA TRP A 29 -11.57 -1.68 -9.21
C TRP A 29 -12.86 -1.23 -9.88
N ILE A 30 -13.59 -0.26 -9.32
CA ILE A 30 -14.80 0.27 -9.97
C ILE A 30 -14.50 0.97 -11.30
N ILE A 31 -13.30 1.53 -11.47
CA ILE A 31 -12.87 2.20 -12.72
C ILE A 31 -12.04 1.28 -13.62
N SER A 32 -11.70 0.08 -13.15
CA SER A 32 -10.87 -0.88 -13.86
C SER A 32 -11.69 -1.77 -14.78
N LYS A 33 -11.07 -2.23 -15.87
CA LYS A 33 -11.62 -3.26 -16.78
C LYS A 33 -11.01 -4.65 -16.53
N PHE A 34 -10.10 -4.80 -15.55
CA PHE A 34 -9.35 -6.05 -15.34
C PHE A 34 -10.11 -7.16 -14.63
N VAL A 35 -11.05 -6.81 -13.76
CA VAL A 35 -11.74 -7.74 -12.87
C VAL A 35 -13.22 -7.39 -12.76
N LYS A 36 -14.02 -8.31 -12.20
CA LYS A 36 -15.40 -8.03 -11.83
C LYS A 36 -15.44 -6.83 -10.88
N ARG A 37 -16.21 -5.82 -11.24
CA ARG A 37 -16.39 -4.62 -10.42
C ARG A 37 -17.26 -4.95 -9.21
N PRO A 38 -16.90 -4.46 -8.02
CA PRO A 38 -17.82 -4.51 -6.90
C PRO A 38 -19.02 -3.59 -7.18
N GLU A 39 -20.20 -4.02 -6.79
CA GLU A 39 -21.45 -3.26 -6.90
C GLU A 39 -21.56 -2.18 -5.83
N SER A 40 -20.91 -2.39 -4.67
CA SER A 40 -20.85 -1.42 -3.58
C SER A 40 -19.58 -1.58 -2.73
N LEU A 41 -19.32 -0.61 -1.85
CA LEU A 41 -18.20 -0.70 -0.92
C LEU A 41 -18.39 -1.85 0.08
N GLU A 42 -19.63 -2.12 0.49
CA GLU A 42 -20.00 -3.20 1.40
C GLU A 42 -19.66 -4.56 0.78
N GLN A 43 -20.03 -4.79 -0.48
CA GLN A 43 -19.67 -6.01 -1.19
C GLN A 43 -18.14 -6.17 -1.30
N TYR A 44 -17.44 -5.07 -1.63
CA TYR A 44 -15.98 -5.12 -1.69
C TYR A 44 -15.33 -5.37 -0.33
N PHE A 45 -15.93 -4.86 0.76
CA PHE A 45 -15.46 -5.08 2.12
C PHE A 45 -15.50 -6.56 2.50
N GLU A 46 -16.61 -7.24 2.19
CA GLU A 46 -16.74 -8.68 2.40
C GLU A 46 -15.71 -9.47 1.59
N TRP A 47 -15.56 -9.16 0.31
CA TRP A 47 -14.55 -9.81 -0.54
C TRP A 47 -13.14 -9.62 0.01
N PHE A 48 -12.78 -8.39 0.39
CA PHE A 48 -11.46 -8.07 0.90
C PHE A 48 -11.15 -8.82 2.20
N THR A 49 -12.09 -8.85 3.14
CA THR A 49 -11.90 -9.50 4.46
C THR A 49 -11.81 -11.03 4.34
N GLN A 50 -12.50 -11.61 3.35
CA GLN A 50 -12.40 -13.04 3.01
C GLN A 50 -11.18 -13.36 2.13
N GLY A 51 -10.51 -12.36 1.56
CA GLY A 51 -9.39 -12.55 0.64
C GLY A 51 -9.81 -12.89 -0.80
N HIS A 52 -11.09 -12.72 -1.15
CA HIS A 52 -11.66 -12.94 -2.48
C HIS A 52 -11.48 -11.72 -3.39
N VAL A 53 -10.27 -11.16 -3.42
CA VAL A 53 -9.89 -10.02 -4.27
C VAL A 53 -8.68 -10.38 -5.11
N ALA A 54 -8.36 -9.56 -6.12
CA ALA A 54 -7.14 -9.72 -6.90
C ALA A 54 -5.92 -9.76 -5.96
N PHE A 55 -4.99 -10.68 -6.23
CA PHE A 55 -3.81 -10.98 -5.40
C PHE A 55 -4.11 -11.63 -4.02
N GLY A 56 -5.37 -11.93 -3.70
CA GLY A 56 -5.75 -12.70 -2.52
C GLY A 56 -5.80 -11.91 -1.22
N SER A 57 -5.65 -12.61 -0.10
CA SER A 57 -5.72 -12.07 1.26
C SER A 57 -4.54 -11.14 1.56
N TRP A 58 -4.84 -9.88 1.92
CA TRP A 58 -3.84 -8.95 2.44
C TRP A 58 -3.15 -9.50 3.69
N PHE A 59 -3.88 -10.19 4.56
CA PHE A 59 -3.35 -10.74 5.82
C PHE A 59 -2.29 -11.81 5.54
N ASP A 60 -2.58 -12.75 4.64
CA ASP A 60 -1.65 -13.84 4.31
C ASP A 60 -0.42 -13.31 3.59
N HIS A 61 -0.62 -12.37 2.65
CA HIS A 61 0.45 -11.68 1.96
C HIS A 61 1.38 -10.95 2.95
N THR A 62 0.80 -10.17 3.87
CA THR A 62 1.56 -9.43 4.87
C THR A 62 2.31 -10.34 5.82
N ARG A 63 1.66 -11.39 6.35
CA ARG A 63 2.33 -12.37 7.23
C ARG A 63 3.50 -13.05 6.53
N GLY A 64 3.34 -13.41 5.26
CA GLY A 64 4.41 -13.98 4.44
C GLY A 64 5.63 -13.08 4.38
N TRP A 65 5.45 -11.80 4.07
CA TRP A 65 6.56 -10.83 4.02
C TRP A 65 7.14 -10.50 5.39
N MET A 66 6.30 -10.39 6.42
CA MET A 66 6.74 -10.14 7.80
C MET A 66 7.58 -11.30 8.36
N SER A 67 7.40 -12.52 7.85
CA SER A 67 8.25 -13.67 8.23
C SER A 67 9.70 -13.53 7.75
N LEU A 68 9.96 -12.66 6.76
CA LEU A 68 11.30 -12.35 6.24
C LEU A 68 11.93 -11.13 6.92
N ARG A 69 11.25 -10.52 7.90
CA ARG A 69 11.78 -9.38 8.65
C ARG A 69 13.10 -9.76 9.32
N GLY A 70 14.08 -8.87 9.23
CA GLY A 70 15.41 -9.07 9.81
C GLY A 70 16.42 -9.71 8.88
N GLN A 71 16.00 -10.17 7.69
CA GLN A 71 16.94 -10.55 6.64
C GLN A 71 17.63 -9.31 6.08
N GLU A 72 18.95 -9.38 5.88
CA GLU A 72 19.78 -8.25 5.44
C GLU A 72 19.39 -7.71 4.05
N ASN A 73 18.80 -8.56 3.21
CA ASN A 73 18.36 -8.21 1.85
C ASN A 73 16.87 -7.88 1.75
N VAL A 74 16.16 -7.71 2.89
CA VAL A 74 14.74 -7.33 2.92
C VAL A 74 14.55 -6.07 3.77
N LEU A 75 14.08 -4.99 3.14
CA LEU A 75 13.70 -3.76 3.81
C LEU A 75 12.17 -3.65 3.88
N ILE A 76 11.62 -3.57 5.09
CA ILE A 76 10.21 -3.29 5.31
C ILE A 76 10.03 -1.80 5.66
N VAL A 77 9.07 -1.15 5.01
CA VAL A 77 8.71 0.25 5.19
C VAL A 77 7.19 0.36 5.24
N SER A 78 6.63 1.23 6.08
CA SER A 78 5.20 1.55 6.02
C SER A 78 4.92 2.80 5.19
N TYR A 79 3.75 2.85 4.55
CA TYR A 79 3.25 4.03 3.85
C TYR A 79 3.07 5.20 4.82
N GLU A 80 2.70 4.91 6.06
CA GLU A 80 2.51 5.87 7.14
C GLU A 80 3.83 6.54 7.53
N GLU A 81 4.91 5.77 7.72
CA GLU A 81 6.27 6.31 7.93
C GLU A 81 6.70 7.16 6.72
N LEU A 82 6.47 6.66 5.49
CA LEU A 82 6.83 7.38 4.27
C LEU A 82 6.09 8.72 4.17
N LYS A 83 4.84 8.77 4.63
CA LYS A 83 4.02 9.99 4.61
C LYS A 83 4.39 10.96 5.73
N GLN A 84 4.73 10.45 6.90
CA GLN A 84 5.11 11.25 8.07
C GLN A 84 6.49 11.90 7.89
N ASP A 85 7.48 11.13 7.44
CA ASP A 85 8.84 11.63 7.19
C ASP A 85 9.45 10.96 5.95
N THR A 86 9.08 11.50 4.78
CA THR A 86 9.59 11.00 3.50
C THR A 86 11.11 11.08 3.41
N ARG A 87 11.75 12.10 4.02
CA ARG A 87 13.21 12.27 3.97
C ARG A 87 13.91 11.14 4.69
N SER A 88 13.50 10.83 5.91
CA SER A 88 14.11 9.75 6.71
C SER A 88 13.92 8.39 6.03
N VAL A 89 12.75 8.13 5.45
CA VAL A 89 12.48 6.88 4.73
C VAL A 89 13.31 6.77 3.44
N VAL A 90 13.44 7.84 2.65
CA VAL A 90 14.31 7.85 1.47
C VAL A 90 15.77 7.57 1.86
N GLN A 91 16.26 8.20 2.93
CA GLN A 91 17.62 7.94 3.42
C GLN A 91 17.78 6.48 3.90
N LYS A 92 16.77 5.89 4.54
CA LYS A 92 16.73 4.47 4.93
C LYS A 92 16.85 3.56 3.69
N ILE A 93 16.10 3.86 2.63
CA ILE A 93 16.16 3.15 1.34
C ILE A 93 17.54 3.30 0.69
N CYS A 94 18.12 4.51 0.66
CA CYS A 94 19.47 4.74 0.12
C CYS A 94 20.53 3.90 0.85
N ARG A 95 20.52 3.90 2.19
CA ARG A 95 21.43 3.07 2.99
C ARG A 95 21.27 1.59 2.67
N PHE A 96 20.03 1.10 2.61
CA PHE A 96 19.74 -0.29 2.25
C PHE A 96 20.26 -0.64 0.86
N LEU A 97 20.13 0.26 -0.11
CA LEU A 97 20.64 0.06 -1.47
C LEU A 97 22.16 0.27 -1.59
N GLY A 98 22.84 0.76 -0.55
CA GLY A 98 24.27 1.10 -0.60
C GLY A 98 24.56 2.35 -1.44
N LYS A 99 23.63 3.31 -1.44
CA LYS A 99 23.72 4.57 -2.19
C LYS A 99 23.86 5.74 -1.22
N LYS A 100 24.71 6.69 -1.59
CA LYS A 100 24.82 8.01 -0.95
C LYS A 100 24.25 9.04 -1.91
N LEU A 101 23.46 9.98 -1.38
CA LEU A 101 22.96 11.13 -2.13
C LEU A 101 23.55 12.38 -1.51
N GLU A 102 24.00 13.30 -2.35
CA GLU A 102 24.36 14.65 -1.93
C GLU A 102 23.08 15.45 -1.58
N PRO A 103 23.18 16.53 -0.78
CA PRO A 103 22.01 17.27 -0.29
C PRO A 103 21.06 17.76 -1.40
N GLU A 104 21.62 18.20 -2.53
CA GLU A 104 20.87 18.70 -3.68
C GLU A 104 20.11 17.58 -4.40
N GLU A 105 20.73 16.40 -4.53
CA GLU A 105 20.11 15.21 -5.11
C GLU A 105 18.94 14.73 -4.24
N LEU A 106 19.13 14.70 -2.92
CA LEU A 106 18.07 14.35 -1.97
C LEU A 106 16.90 15.33 -2.04
N ASN A 107 17.18 16.63 -2.07
CA ASN A 107 16.13 17.65 -2.18
C ASN A 107 15.36 17.54 -3.50
N SER A 108 16.07 17.29 -4.61
CA SER A 108 15.45 17.03 -5.91
C SER A 108 14.56 15.80 -5.87
N LEU A 109 15.05 14.68 -5.31
CA LEU A 109 14.28 13.45 -5.18
C LEU A 109 12.99 13.71 -4.40
N LEU A 110 13.07 14.33 -3.22
CA LEU A 110 11.91 14.63 -2.37
C LEU A 110 10.85 15.48 -3.08
N LYS A 111 11.29 16.47 -3.87
CA LYS A 111 10.38 17.28 -4.67
C LYS A 111 9.64 16.43 -5.71
N HIS A 112 10.37 15.61 -6.47
CA HIS A 112 9.80 14.82 -7.57
C HIS A 112 9.00 13.60 -7.10
N SER A 113 9.27 13.09 -5.88
CA SER A 113 8.48 12.03 -5.25
C SER A 113 7.29 12.55 -4.44
N SER A 114 7.05 13.87 -4.42
CA SER A 114 5.90 14.43 -3.72
C SER A 114 4.59 14.02 -4.39
N PHE A 115 3.53 13.87 -3.59
CA PHE A 115 2.23 13.44 -4.10
C PHE A 115 1.70 14.34 -5.22
N GLN A 116 1.84 15.66 -5.09
CA GLN A 116 1.36 16.60 -6.10
C GLN A 116 2.08 16.41 -7.44
N VAL A 117 3.42 16.34 -7.40
CA VAL A 117 4.22 16.13 -8.62
C VAL A 117 3.92 14.78 -9.26
N MET A 118 3.82 13.71 -8.47
CA MET A 118 3.47 12.39 -9.00
C MET A 118 2.06 12.37 -9.61
N LYS A 119 1.09 13.07 -9.00
CA LYS A 119 -0.30 13.16 -9.47
C LYS A 119 -0.42 13.88 -10.81
N GLU A 120 0.41 14.88 -11.04
CA GLU A 120 0.45 15.62 -12.31
C GLU A 120 1.28 14.91 -13.40
N ASN A 121 2.22 14.06 -13.00
CA ASN A 121 3.09 13.34 -13.92
C ASN A 121 2.37 12.15 -14.59
N LYS A 122 2.14 12.26 -15.90
CA LYS A 122 1.48 11.23 -16.73
C LYS A 122 2.16 9.85 -16.69
N MET A 123 3.47 9.82 -16.44
CA MET A 123 4.25 8.57 -16.35
C MET A 123 4.02 7.81 -15.04
N SER A 124 3.48 8.47 -14.00
CA SER A 124 3.23 7.85 -12.69
C SER A 124 1.76 7.85 -12.27
N ASN A 125 0.92 8.72 -12.84
CA ASN A 125 -0.48 8.88 -12.43
C ASN A 125 -1.46 7.96 -13.17
N TYR A 126 -0.95 7.03 -13.99
CA TYR A 126 -1.72 6.04 -14.75
C TYR A 126 -2.70 6.60 -15.80
N THR A 127 -2.65 7.90 -16.11
CA THR A 127 -3.54 8.50 -17.12
C THR A 127 -3.31 7.95 -18.53
N LEU A 128 -2.12 7.40 -18.81
CA LEU A 128 -1.81 6.73 -20.08
C LEU A 128 -2.59 5.42 -20.28
N LEU A 129 -3.15 4.83 -19.22
CA LEU A 129 -3.96 3.61 -19.30
C LEU A 129 -5.47 3.90 -19.48
N ARG A 130 -5.87 5.17 -19.53
CA ARG A 130 -7.25 5.59 -19.80
C ARG A 130 -7.68 5.15 -21.21
N GLY A 131 -8.95 4.82 -21.36
CA GLY A 131 -9.55 4.23 -22.56
C GLY A 131 -9.24 2.74 -22.70
N TRP A 132 -7.99 2.33 -22.42
CA TRP A 132 -7.56 0.94 -22.56
C TRP A 132 -7.97 0.07 -21.36
N LEU A 133 -7.48 0.38 -20.16
CA LEU A 133 -7.69 -0.43 -18.95
C LEU A 133 -8.52 0.26 -17.87
N ILE A 134 -8.61 1.59 -17.96
CA ILE A 134 -9.34 2.43 -17.01
C ILE A 134 -10.43 3.17 -17.78
N GLU A 135 -11.61 3.29 -17.19
CA GLU A 135 -12.68 4.10 -17.77
C GLU A 135 -12.33 5.59 -17.79
N ASP A 136 -12.61 6.25 -18.91
CA ASP A 136 -12.29 7.67 -19.12
C ASP A 136 -13.04 8.63 -18.20
N LYS A 137 -14.23 8.22 -17.73
CA LYS A 137 -15.20 9.13 -17.11
C LYS A 137 -15.19 9.16 -15.59
N ASN A 138 -14.42 8.30 -14.92
CA ASN A 138 -14.52 8.16 -13.46
C ASN A 138 -13.14 8.27 -12.77
N GLY A 139 -13.00 9.31 -11.95
CA GLY A 139 -11.98 9.38 -10.91
C GLY A 139 -10.51 9.60 -11.32
N SER A 140 -9.68 9.85 -10.31
CA SER A 140 -8.22 9.90 -10.43
C SER A 140 -7.63 8.72 -9.66
N LEU A 141 -6.71 7.98 -10.29
CA LEU A 141 -5.99 6.88 -9.64
C LEU A 141 -5.09 7.37 -8.50
N MET A 142 -4.50 8.55 -8.67
CA MET A 142 -3.83 9.27 -7.58
C MET A 142 -4.86 10.14 -6.84
N ARG A 143 -5.69 9.46 -6.02
CA ARG A 143 -6.89 10.05 -5.41
C ARG A 143 -6.59 11.12 -4.37
N LYS A 144 -6.14 10.70 -3.17
CA LYS A 144 -5.89 11.61 -2.02
C LYS A 144 -4.45 11.58 -1.47
N GLY A 145 -3.76 10.44 -1.51
CA GLY A 145 -2.38 10.34 -1.00
C GLY A 145 -2.23 10.63 0.50
N ILE A 146 -3.20 10.19 1.29
CA ILE A 146 -3.28 10.37 2.75
C ILE A 146 -3.44 9.02 3.47
N SER A 147 -3.13 9.00 4.76
CA SER A 147 -3.44 7.90 5.68
C SER A 147 -4.67 8.25 6.51
N GLY A 148 -5.51 7.25 6.80
CA GLY A 148 -6.72 7.41 7.60
C GLY A 148 -7.99 7.80 6.82
N ASP A 149 -7.98 7.78 5.48
CA ASP A 149 -9.18 8.13 4.71
C ASP A 149 -10.30 7.11 4.93
N TRP A 150 -9.98 5.88 5.34
CA TRP A 150 -10.96 4.86 5.71
C TRP A 150 -12.02 5.34 6.70
N LYS A 151 -11.70 6.27 7.60
CA LYS A 151 -12.64 6.87 8.56
C LYS A 151 -13.80 7.62 7.88
N ASN A 152 -13.62 8.04 6.63
CA ASN A 152 -14.66 8.71 5.84
C ASN A 152 -15.56 7.74 5.05
N HIS A 153 -15.24 6.44 5.04
CA HIS A 153 -15.96 5.44 4.23
C HIS A 153 -16.51 4.29 5.06
N PHE A 154 -15.89 3.97 6.19
CA PHE A 154 -16.34 2.88 7.05
C PHE A 154 -17.43 3.39 7.98
N THR A 155 -18.47 2.58 8.14
CA THR A 155 -19.37 2.70 9.29
C THR A 155 -18.66 2.26 10.57
N VAL A 156 -19.16 2.69 11.73
CA VAL A 156 -18.66 2.25 13.05
C VAL A 156 -18.66 0.72 13.15
N ALA A 157 -19.76 0.07 12.73
CA ALA A 157 -19.88 -1.38 12.73
C ALA A 157 -18.84 -2.07 11.83
N GLN A 158 -18.56 -1.53 10.64
CA GLN A 158 -17.52 -2.07 9.76
C GLN A 158 -16.12 -1.91 10.38
N ALA A 159 -15.84 -0.79 11.03
CA ALA A 159 -14.59 -0.58 11.74
C ALA A 159 -14.39 -1.62 12.85
N GLU A 160 -15.39 -1.83 13.71
CA GLU A 160 -15.34 -2.82 14.79
C GLU A 160 -15.19 -4.26 14.28
N VAL A 161 -15.90 -4.62 13.21
CA VAL A 161 -15.75 -5.92 12.55
C VAL A 161 -14.32 -6.07 12.02
N PHE A 162 -13.79 -5.05 11.35
CA PHE A 162 -12.44 -5.09 10.80
C PHE A 162 -11.39 -5.22 11.91
N ASP A 163 -11.54 -4.51 13.02
CA ASP A 163 -10.62 -4.54 14.15
C ASP A 163 -10.53 -5.93 14.79
N ARG A 164 -11.67 -6.61 14.91
CA ARG A 164 -11.72 -8.01 15.34
C ARG A 164 -10.98 -8.92 14.36
N ILE A 165 -11.28 -8.83 13.06
CA ILE A 165 -10.62 -9.63 12.02
C ILE A 165 -9.11 -9.39 12.02
N PHE A 166 -8.68 -8.13 12.15
CA PHE A 166 -7.26 -7.77 12.18
C PHE A 166 -6.57 -8.39 13.40
N ARG A 167 -7.16 -8.26 14.60
CA ARG A 167 -6.62 -8.89 15.82
C ARG A 167 -6.50 -10.40 15.70
N GLU A 168 -7.51 -11.06 15.14
CA GLU A 168 -7.50 -12.51 14.95
C GLU A 168 -6.44 -12.94 13.92
N LYS A 169 -6.46 -12.34 12.71
CA LYS A 169 -5.58 -12.74 11.60
C LYS A 169 -4.13 -12.33 11.78
N MET A 170 -3.87 -11.22 12.49
CA MET A 170 -2.51 -10.72 12.76
C MET A 170 -1.98 -11.12 14.14
N ALA A 171 -2.70 -11.98 14.87
CA ALA A 171 -2.24 -12.53 16.14
C ALA A 171 -0.84 -13.16 16.02
N GLY A 172 -0.02 -12.95 17.06
CA GLY A 172 1.36 -13.43 17.14
C GLY A 172 2.40 -12.53 16.47
N LEU A 173 2.00 -11.47 15.78
CA LEU A 173 2.92 -10.41 15.32
C LEU A 173 2.90 -9.24 16.32
N PRO A 174 4.07 -8.64 16.64
CA PRO A 174 4.14 -7.47 17.52
C PRO A 174 3.30 -6.30 16.96
N PRO A 175 2.42 -5.66 17.77
CA PRO A 175 1.60 -4.54 17.32
C PRO A 175 2.40 -3.35 16.77
N GLU A 176 3.62 -3.14 17.27
CA GLU A 176 4.51 -2.05 16.88
C GLU A 176 4.97 -2.13 15.41
N LEU A 177 4.79 -3.29 14.77
CA LEU A 177 5.04 -3.45 13.33
C LEU A 177 4.00 -2.74 12.45
N PHE A 178 2.90 -2.29 13.03
CA PHE A 178 1.75 -1.71 12.34
C PHE A 178 1.49 -0.30 12.88
N PRO A 179 2.22 0.73 12.40
CA PRO A 179 2.19 2.08 12.95
C PRO A 179 0.96 2.88 12.49
N TRP A 180 -0.22 2.33 12.74
CA TRP A 180 -1.50 2.96 12.42
C TRP A 180 -2.55 2.64 13.47
N GLU A 181 -3.47 3.60 13.63
CA GLU A 181 -4.75 3.40 14.33
C GLU A 181 -5.77 2.71 13.40
#